data_AF-A0AAU5W7R2-F1
#
_entry.id   AF-A0AAU5W7R2-F1
#
_cell.length_a   1.000
_cell.length_b   1.000
_cell.length_c   1.000
_cell.angle_alpha   90.00
_cell.angle_beta   90.00
_cell.angle_gamma   90.00
#
_symmetry.space_group_name_H-M   'P 1'
#
loop_
_entity.id
_entity.type
_entity.pdbx_description
1 polymer ?
#
loop_
_entity_poly.entity_id
_entity_poly.type
_entity_poly.pdbx_seq_one_letter_code
_entity_poly.pdbx_strand_id
1 'polypeptide(L)'
;MSVKPAQMVELIRQVTDPDPRRRELSADSSVDWLRYYSRSDVMLLAGALSIAAACEQDPAALESQLNALLQLGSGGMLEAASLERLRDIDKGSLPGNLVEYLDDLLEL
;
A
#
# COMPACT_ATOMS: atom_id res chain seq x y z
N MET A 1 -3.25 -5.81 -21.68
CA MET A 1 -4.07 -4.59 -21.45
C MET A 1 -3.40 -3.85 -20.31
N SER A 2 -3.16 -2.55 -20.42
CA SER A 2 -2.51 -1.76 -19.35
C SER A 2 -3.54 -0.92 -18.61
N VAL A 3 -3.24 -0.56 -17.37
CA VAL A 3 -4.06 0.38 -16.60
C VAL A 3 -4.02 1.76 -17.26
N LYS A 4 -5.18 2.39 -17.42
CA LYS A 4 -5.26 3.74 -17.98
C LYS A 4 -4.91 4.77 -16.92
N PRO A 5 -4.32 5.92 -17.28
CA PRO A 5 -3.96 6.96 -16.31
C PRO A 5 -5.13 7.42 -15.41
N ALA A 6 -6.33 7.57 -15.97
CA ALA A 6 -7.52 7.94 -15.18
C ALA A 6 -7.91 6.89 -14.13
N GLN A 7 -7.67 5.60 -14.40
CA GLN A 7 -7.94 4.52 -13.44
C GLN A 7 -6.92 4.54 -12.31
N MET A 8 -5.64 4.83 -12.62
CA MET A 8 -4.61 4.96 -11.60
C MET A 8 -4.86 6.17 -10.69
N VAL A 9 -5.23 7.32 -11.25
CA VAL A 9 -5.60 8.51 -10.46
C VAL A 9 -6.79 8.22 -9.55
N GLU A 10 -7.80 7.53 -10.06
CA GLU A 10 -8.96 7.14 -9.26
C GLU A 10 -8.57 6.16 -8.14
N LEU A 11 -7.75 5.16 -8.43
CA LEU A 11 -7.25 4.22 -7.41
C LEU A 11 -6.50 4.94 -6.30
N ILE A 12 -5.61 5.88 -6.64
CA ILE A 12 -4.87 6.70 -5.65
C ILE A 12 -5.86 7.47 -4.76
N ARG A 13 -6.88 8.10 -5.36
CA ARG A 13 -7.89 8.83 -4.58
C ARG A 13 -8.62 7.91 -3.59
N GLN A 14 -8.89 6.67 -3.98
CA GLN A 14 -9.62 5.73 -3.15
C GLN A 14 -8.78 5.14 -2.01
N VAL A 15 -7.50 4.80 -2.25
CA VAL A 15 -6.60 4.33 -1.18
C VAL A 15 -6.26 5.44 -0.17
N THR A 16 -6.48 6.71 -0.54
CA THR A 16 -6.37 7.87 0.35
C THR A 16 -7.74 8.49 0.72
N ASP A 17 -8.86 7.78 0.53
CA ASP A 17 -10.20 8.31 0.83
C ASP A 17 -10.33 8.64 2.33
N PRO A 18 -11.05 9.69 2.76
CA PRO A 18 -11.27 9.97 4.18
C PRO A 18 -11.97 8.85 4.95
N ASP A 19 -12.77 8.00 4.29
CA ASP A 19 -13.43 6.84 4.92
C ASP A 19 -12.47 5.64 5.04
N PRO A 20 -12.12 5.16 6.25
CA PRO A 20 -11.23 4.02 6.44
C PRO A 20 -11.72 2.76 5.73
N ARG A 21 -13.03 2.53 5.67
CA ARG A 21 -13.60 1.35 4.99
C ARG A 21 -13.35 1.38 3.49
N ARG A 22 -13.32 2.57 2.88
CA ARG A 22 -12.98 2.72 1.47
C ARG A 22 -11.49 2.47 1.24
N ARG A 23 -10.63 2.98 2.14
CA ARG A 23 -9.19 2.72 2.07
C ARG A 23 -8.88 1.23 2.17
N GLU A 24 -9.51 0.53 3.12
CA GLU A 24 -9.42 -0.94 3.27
C GLU A 24 -9.77 -1.66 1.96
N LEU A 25 -11.00 -1.46 1.46
CA LEU A 25 -11.49 -2.14 0.25
C LEU A 25 -10.66 -1.81 -0.99
N SER A 26 -10.21 -0.56 -1.12
CA SER A 26 -9.41 -0.12 -2.25
C SER A 26 -7.97 -0.61 -2.17
N ALA A 27 -7.37 -0.70 -0.98
CA ALA A 27 -6.07 -1.33 -0.81
C ALA A 27 -6.14 -2.82 -1.17
N ASP A 28 -7.15 -3.54 -0.65
CA ASP A 28 -7.35 -4.96 -0.93
C ASP A 28 -7.58 -5.25 -2.42
N SER A 29 -8.45 -4.48 -3.08
CA SER A 29 -8.72 -4.67 -4.52
C SER A 29 -7.62 -4.11 -5.43
N SER A 30 -6.70 -3.27 -4.92
CA SER A 30 -5.63 -2.67 -5.74
C SER A 30 -4.70 -3.71 -6.35
N VAL A 31 -4.53 -4.86 -5.72
CA VAL A 31 -3.61 -5.93 -6.14
C VAL A 31 -4.22 -6.87 -7.18
N ASP A 32 -5.53 -6.83 -7.41
CA ASP A 32 -6.20 -7.65 -8.43
C ASP A 32 -5.64 -7.42 -9.84
N TRP A 33 -5.11 -6.23 -10.08
CA TRP A 33 -4.65 -5.77 -11.38
C TRP A 33 -3.12 -5.77 -11.52
N LEU A 34 -2.40 -6.40 -10.57
CA LEU A 34 -0.93 -6.43 -10.52
C LEU A 34 -0.27 -6.71 -11.88
N ARG A 35 -0.76 -7.72 -12.61
CA ARG A 35 -0.21 -8.12 -13.93
C ARG A 35 -0.36 -7.05 -15.03
N TYR A 36 -1.13 -6.00 -14.79
CA TYR A 36 -1.41 -4.91 -15.73
C TYR A 36 -0.69 -3.61 -15.37
N TYR A 37 -0.05 -3.54 -14.19
CA TYR A 37 0.73 -2.40 -13.78
C TYR A 37 2.09 -2.36 -14.46
N SER A 38 2.47 -1.17 -14.91
CA SER A 38 3.85 -0.85 -15.24
C SER A 38 4.66 -0.63 -13.95
N ARG A 39 5.99 -0.57 -14.05
CA ARG A 39 6.84 -0.20 -12.91
C ARG A 39 6.45 1.16 -12.33
N SER A 40 6.16 2.16 -13.17
CA SER A 40 5.72 3.48 -12.71
C SER A 40 4.37 3.45 -11.98
N ASP A 41 3.45 2.57 -12.40
CA ASP A 41 2.18 2.37 -11.70
C ASP A 41 2.40 1.80 -10.30
N VAL A 42 3.27 0.79 -10.19
CA VAL A 42 3.66 0.20 -8.89
C VAL A 42 4.30 1.25 -7.98
N MET A 43 5.25 2.05 -8.48
CA MET A 43 5.89 3.11 -7.68
C MET A 43 4.91 4.13 -7.15
N LEU A 44 3.98 4.58 -8.01
CA LEU A 44 3.01 5.59 -7.65
C LEU A 44 2.00 5.06 -6.62
N LEU A 45 1.49 3.86 -6.84
CA LEU A 45 0.56 3.21 -5.92
C LEU A 45 1.22 2.89 -4.58
N ALA A 46 2.44 2.35 -4.60
CA ALA A 46 3.18 2.02 -3.38
C ALA A 46 3.50 3.27 -2.54
N GLY A 47 3.90 4.37 -3.17
CA GLY A 47 4.10 5.64 -2.46
C GLY A 47 2.81 6.14 -1.80
N ALA A 48 1.67 6.05 -2.50
CA ALA A 48 0.38 6.44 -1.94
C ALA A 48 -0.04 5.53 -0.76
N LEU A 49 0.09 4.21 -0.90
CA LEU A 49 -0.20 3.24 0.15
C LEU A 49 0.73 3.41 1.35
N SER A 50 2.02 3.67 1.14
CA SER A 50 2.99 3.90 2.22
C SER A 50 2.65 5.15 3.02
N ILE A 51 2.23 6.23 2.36
CA ILE A 51 1.72 7.44 3.03
C ILE A 51 0.43 7.15 3.79
N ALA A 52 -0.51 6.42 3.17
CA ALA A 52 -1.78 6.06 3.82
C ALA A 52 -1.55 5.24 5.09
N ALA A 53 -0.73 4.19 5.01
CA ALA A 53 -0.37 3.32 6.13
C ALA A 53 0.32 4.08 7.28
N ALA A 54 1.23 5.00 6.95
CA ALA A 54 1.93 5.81 7.94
C ALA A 54 1.00 6.71 8.78
N CYS A 55 -0.17 7.08 8.23
CA CYS A 55 -1.15 7.94 8.88
C CYS A 55 -2.41 7.19 9.32
N GLU A 56 -2.46 5.87 9.13
CA GLU A 56 -3.67 5.08 9.35
C GLU A 56 -3.96 4.88 10.84
N GLN A 57 -5.24 4.99 11.20
CA GLN A 57 -5.72 4.81 12.57
C GLN A 57 -6.70 3.63 12.66
N ASP A 58 -7.27 3.22 11.53
CA ASP A 58 -8.15 2.05 11.46
C ASP A 58 -7.31 0.77 11.23
N PRO A 59 -7.37 -0.22 12.14
CA PRO A 59 -6.54 -1.41 12.04
C PRO A 59 -6.81 -2.26 10.79
N ALA A 60 -8.06 -2.33 10.33
CA ALA A 60 -8.40 -3.14 9.14
C ALA A 60 -7.86 -2.48 7.88
N ALA A 61 -8.01 -1.15 7.75
CA ALA A 61 -7.41 -0.41 6.67
C ALA A 61 -5.88 -0.51 6.66
N LEU A 62 -5.23 -0.44 7.82
CA LEU A 62 -3.78 -0.56 7.93
C LEU A 62 -3.30 -1.94 7.48
N GLU A 63 -3.96 -3.00 7.94
CA GLU A 63 -3.66 -4.38 7.53
C GLU A 63 -3.76 -4.54 6.00
N SER A 64 -4.86 -4.08 5.39
CA SER A 64 -5.04 -4.14 3.94
C SER A 64 -3.98 -3.32 3.18
N GLN A 65 -3.59 -2.15 3.68
CA GLN A 65 -2.56 -1.30 3.06
C GLN A 65 -1.17 -1.96 3.10
N LEU A 66 -0.77 -2.51 4.26
CA LEU A 66 0.50 -3.22 4.40
C LEU A 66 0.52 -4.50 3.55
N ASN A 67 -0.58 -5.26 3.55
CA ASN A 67 -0.72 -6.45 2.69
C ASN A 67 -0.63 -6.10 1.19
N ALA A 68 -1.24 -5.00 0.76
CA ALA A 68 -1.14 -4.55 -0.63
C ALA A 68 0.31 -4.19 -1.01
N LEU A 69 1.06 -3.55 -0.11
CA LEU A 69 2.48 -3.26 -0.32
C LEU A 69 3.32 -4.54 -0.42
N LEU A 70 3.07 -5.56 0.41
CA LEU A 70 3.77 -6.85 0.35
C LEU A 70 3.54 -7.53 -1.01
N GLN A 71 2.29 -7.53 -1.47
CA GLN A 71 1.94 -8.10 -2.77
C GLN A 71 2.56 -7.31 -3.94
N LEU A 72 2.60 -5.97 -3.87
CA LEU A 72 3.32 -5.15 -4.85
C LEU A 72 4.84 -5.44 -4.85
N GLY A 73 5.41 -5.69 -3.67
CA GLY A 73 6.81 -6.07 -3.47
C GLY A 73 7.18 -7.42 -4.07
N SER A 74 6.26 -8.38 -4.04
CA SER A 74 6.48 -9.74 -4.56
C SER A 74 6.86 -9.80 -6.04
N GLY A 75 6.50 -8.77 -6.82
CA GLY A 75 6.86 -8.65 -8.24
C GLY A 75 8.26 -8.12 -8.51
N GLY A 76 9.04 -7.76 -7.47
CA GLY A 76 10.40 -7.23 -7.60
C GLY A 76 10.49 -5.85 -8.27
N MET A 77 9.36 -5.16 -8.43
CA MET A 77 9.31 -3.82 -9.03
C MET A 77 9.34 -2.70 -7.99
N LEU A 78 9.20 -3.04 -6.71
CA LEU A 78 9.13 -2.10 -5.59
C LEU A 78 10.52 -1.53 -5.27
N GLU A 79 10.60 -0.23 -4.96
CA GLU A 79 11.84 0.44 -4.57
C GLU A 79 11.73 0.89 -3.12
N ALA A 80 12.82 0.77 -2.35
CA ALA A 80 12.87 1.16 -0.94
C ALA A 80 12.44 2.63 -0.69
N ALA A 81 12.65 3.52 -1.67
CA ALA A 81 12.21 4.91 -1.60
C ALA A 81 10.67 5.04 -1.54
N SER A 82 9.92 4.12 -2.16
CA SER A 82 8.45 4.10 -2.08
C SER A 82 7.93 3.71 -0.70
N LEU A 83 8.78 3.10 0.15
CA LEU A 83 8.43 2.60 1.48
C LEU A 83 8.94 3.49 2.61
N GLU A 84 9.54 4.65 2.29
CA GLU A 84 10.20 5.50 3.28
C GLU A 84 9.27 5.89 4.44
N ARG A 85 7.99 6.14 4.14
CA ARG A 85 6.99 6.56 5.13
C ARG A 85 6.61 5.48 6.13
N LEU A 86 6.82 4.20 5.82
CA LEU A 86 6.55 3.12 6.77
C LEU A 86 7.42 3.23 8.03
N ARG A 87 8.57 3.91 7.96
CA ARG A 87 9.43 4.18 9.11
C ARG A 87 8.79 5.13 10.13
N ASP A 88 7.76 5.86 9.76
CA ASP A 88 7.01 6.75 10.65
C ASP A 88 6.00 6.00 11.54
N ILE A 89 5.72 4.72 11.25
CA ILE A 89 4.77 3.90 12.02
C ILE A 89 5.38 3.48 13.35
N ASP A 90 4.69 3.77 14.46
CA ASP A 90 5.07 3.29 15.79
C ASP A 90 4.78 1.80 15.95
N LYS A 91 5.83 0.98 15.79
CA LYS A 91 5.77 -0.49 16.00
C LYS A 91 5.21 -0.89 17.35
N GLY A 92 5.44 -0.10 18.41
CA GLY A 92 4.95 -0.42 19.75
C GLY A 92 3.42 -0.36 19.88
N SER A 93 2.75 0.28 18.92
CA SER A 93 1.29 0.41 18.87
C SER A 93 0.60 -0.66 18.03
N LEU A 94 1.36 -1.48 17.29
CA LEU A 94 0.81 -2.45 16.34
C LEU A 94 0.54 -3.83 16.98
N PRO A 95 -0.49 -4.54 16.49
CA PRO A 95 -0.61 -5.98 16.66
C PRO A 95 0.60 -6.73 16.09
N GLY A 96 0.98 -7.86 16.69
CA GLY A 96 2.18 -8.61 16.31
C GLY A 96 2.26 -9.02 14.83
N ASN A 97 1.14 -9.41 14.22
CA ASN A 97 1.08 -9.74 12.79
C ASN A 97 1.40 -8.53 11.89
N LEU A 98 1.00 -7.32 12.30
CA LEU A 98 1.30 -6.11 11.53
C LEU A 98 2.75 -5.64 11.72
N VAL A 99 3.36 -5.96 12.86
CA VAL A 99 4.80 -5.78 13.06
C VAL A 99 5.58 -6.64 12.06
N GLU A 100 5.20 -7.91 11.90
CA GLU A 100 5.82 -8.81 10.91
C GLU A 100 5.70 -8.24 9.49
N TYR A 101 4.52 -7.76 9.09
CA TYR A 101 4.33 -7.16 7.76
C TYR A 101 5.21 -5.93 7.54
N LEU A 102 5.31 -5.08 8.56
CA LEU A 102 6.12 -3.87 8.52
C LEU A 102 7.62 -4.20 8.46
N ASP A 103 8.08 -5.21 9.20
CA ASP A 103 9.46 -5.68 9.15
C ASP A 103 9.81 -6.23 7.76
N ASP A 104 8.98 -7.13 7.22
CA ASP A 104 9.16 -7.69 5.88
C ASP A 104 9.26 -6.59 4.82
N LEU A 105 8.43 -5.55 4.90
CA LEU A 105 8.44 -4.41 3.98
C LEU A 105 9.71 -3.55 4.10
N LEU A 106 10.23 -3.38 5.31
CA LEU A 106 11.43 -2.56 5.54
C LEU A 106 12.74 -3.29 5.16
N GLU A 107 12.66 -4.60 4.91
CA GLU A 107 13.75 -5.46 4.45
C GLU A 107 13.79 -5.67 2.92
N LEU A 108 12.78 -5.22 2.17
CA LEU A 108 12.74 -5.24 0.70
C LEU A 108 13.76 -4.30 0.06
#